data_AF-A0A2M7MIY4-F1
#
_entry.id   AF-A0A2M7MIY4-F1
#
_cell.length_a   1.000
_cell.length_b   1.000
_cell.length_c   1.000
_cell.angle_alpha   90.00
_cell.angle_beta   90.00
_cell.angle_gamma   90.00
#
_symmetry.space_group_name_H-M   'P 1'
#
loop_
_entity.id
_entity.type
_entity.pdbx_description
1 polymer ?
#
loop_
_entity_poly.entity_id
_entity_poly.type
_entity_poly.pdbx_seq_one_letter_code
_entity_poly.pdbx_strand_id
1 'polypeptide(L)'
;MTFLDHLEELRWRIIYSLIGIVVGAVVCGVFIDFLIDAVLLNPARKVGADLQNLKPFGQVFLYFQVAIAGGFILSIPNVFYQLWRFISPALHKREKKYILSIVIFSSFCFLFGIGFAYFVMLPLTLNFAAHFGTSTIKNQFAIDEYMSIIFSVMLGAGLIFELPMISFFLSKLGILKPSFM
;
A
#
# COMPACT_ATOMS: atom_id res chain seq x y z
N MET A 1 -21.34 11.34 -22.73
CA MET A 1 -21.79 10.28 -21.81
C MET A 1 -22.75 10.93 -20.85
N THR A 2 -23.91 10.33 -20.62
CA THR A 2 -24.82 10.79 -19.56
C THR A 2 -24.22 10.44 -18.19
N PHE A 3 -24.64 11.12 -17.13
CA PHE A 3 -24.14 10.86 -15.76
C PHE A 3 -24.32 9.39 -15.34
N LEU A 4 -25.39 8.75 -15.81
CA LEU A 4 -25.67 7.33 -15.53
C LEU A 4 -24.66 6.40 -16.21
N ASP A 5 -24.27 6.70 -17.46
CA ASP A 5 -23.24 5.92 -18.17
C ASP A 5 -21.90 5.96 -17.42
N HIS A 6 -21.57 7.11 -16.81
CA HIS A 6 -20.33 7.26 -16.04
C HIS A 6 -20.35 6.50 -14.71
N LEU A 7 -21.50 6.43 -14.04
CA LEU A 7 -21.67 5.60 -12.84
C LEU A 7 -21.59 4.11 -13.16
N GLU A 8 -22.12 3.69 -14.31
CA GLU A 8 -21.99 2.30 -14.77
C GLU A 8 -20.53 1.94 -15.06
N GLU A 9 -19.78 2.89 -15.63
CA GLU A 9 -18.34 2.75 -15.85
C GLU A 9 -17.59 2.57 -14.54
N LEU A 10 -17.94 3.34 -13.49
CA LEU A 10 -17.34 3.21 -12.15
C LEU A 10 -17.53 1.80 -11.58
N ARG A 11 -18.75 1.26 -11.64
CA ARG A 11 -19.07 -0.08 -11.11
C ARG A 11 -18.16 -1.13 -11.73
N TRP A 12 -18.05 -1.15 -13.05
CA TRP A 12 -17.23 -2.13 -13.76
C TRP A 12 -15.75 -2.00 -13.41
N ARG A 13 -15.24 -0.77 -13.28
CA ARG A 13 -13.84 -0.53 -12.92
C ARG A 13 -13.49 -1.02 -11.52
N ILE A 14 -14.40 -0.82 -10.56
CA ILE A 14 -14.25 -1.35 -9.19
C ILE A 14 -14.23 -2.88 -9.22
N ILE A 15 -15.09 -3.51 -10.03
CA ILE A 15 -15.10 -4.98 -10.15
C ILE A 15 -13.77 -5.48 -10.73
N TYR A 16 -13.26 -4.86 -11.80
CA TYR A 16 -11.98 -5.26 -12.39
C TYR A 16 -10.77 -5.00 -11.49
N SER A 17 -10.78 -3.93 -10.68
CA SER A 17 -9.73 -3.71 -9.68
C SER A 17 -9.80 -4.75 -8.57
N LEU A 18 -11.02 -5.05 -8.08
CA LEU A 18 -11.24 -6.07 -7.06
C LEU A 18 -10.82 -7.47 -7.51
N ILE A 19 -11.14 -7.86 -8.74
CA ILE A 19 -10.69 -9.14 -9.32
C ILE A 19 -9.16 -9.19 -9.33
N GLY A 20 -8.49 -8.12 -9.72
CA GLY A 20 -7.02 -8.05 -9.69
C GLY A 20 -6.45 -8.21 -8.27
N ILE A 21 -7.08 -7.59 -7.27
CA ILE A 21 -6.68 -7.73 -5.85
C ILE A 21 -6.88 -9.18 -5.38
N VAL A 22 -8.02 -9.81 -5.71
CA VAL A 22 -8.30 -11.20 -5.32
C VAL A 22 -7.29 -12.15 -5.96
N VAL A 23 -7.01 -12.00 -7.25
CA VAL A 23 -5.99 -12.80 -7.95
C VAL A 23 -4.62 -12.58 -7.31
N GLY A 24 -4.24 -11.33 -7.03
CA GLY A 24 -3.01 -11.02 -6.31
C GLY A 24 -2.96 -11.65 -4.92
N ALA A 25 -4.08 -11.67 -4.19
CA ALA A 25 -4.16 -12.22 -2.85
C ALA A 25 -4.03 -13.75 -2.85
N VAL A 26 -4.60 -14.43 -3.85
CA VAL A 26 -4.40 -15.87 -4.04
C VAL A 26 -2.93 -16.16 -4.33
N VAL A 27 -2.28 -15.38 -5.20
CA VAL A 27 -0.85 -15.53 -5.49
C VAL A 27 -0.02 -15.31 -4.23
N CYS A 28 -0.26 -14.23 -3.47
CA CYS A 28 0.42 -13.99 -2.20
C CYS A 28 0.13 -15.09 -1.17
N GLY A 29 -1.08 -15.64 -1.15
CA GLY A 29 -1.47 -16.74 -0.27
C GLY A 29 -0.67 -18.01 -0.52
N VAL A 30 -0.32 -18.32 -1.78
CA VAL A 30 0.56 -19.45 -2.12
C VAL A 30 1.99 -19.27 -1.58
N PHE A 31 2.46 -18.03 -1.48
CA PHE A 31 3.81 -17.70 -1.00
C PHE A 31 3.81 -17.09 0.41
N ILE A 32 2.78 -17.37 1.21
CA ILE A 32 2.55 -16.64 2.46
C ILE A 32 3.64 -16.89 3.52
N ASP A 33 4.10 -18.14 3.63
CA ASP A 33 5.14 -18.50 4.60
C ASP A 33 6.44 -17.73 4.31
N PHE A 34 6.78 -17.58 3.02
CA PHE A 34 7.91 -16.77 2.59
C PHE A 34 7.71 -15.28 2.91
N LEU A 35 6.52 -14.73 2.64
CA LEU A 35 6.23 -13.32 2.94
C LEU A 35 6.32 -13.03 4.44
N ILE A 36 5.81 -13.91 5.29
CA ILE A 36 5.81 -13.70 6.74
C ILE A 36 7.23 -13.88 7.29
N ASP A 37 7.87 -15.02 7.03
CA ASP A 37 9.15 -15.35 7.67
C ASP A 37 10.34 -14.59 7.09
N ALA A 38 10.42 -14.44 5.77
CA ALA A 38 11.59 -13.85 5.12
C ALA A 38 11.49 -12.32 5.00
N VAL A 39 10.28 -11.80 4.84
CA VAL A 39 10.05 -10.36 4.65
C VAL A 39 9.56 -9.72 5.94
N LEU A 40 8.37 -10.06 6.43
CA LEU A 40 7.75 -9.29 7.51
C LEU A 40 8.42 -9.48 8.88
N LEU A 41 8.92 -10.67 9.22
CA LEU A 41 9.57 -10.91 10.51
C LEU A 41 11.05 -10.52 10.56
N ASN A 42 11.68 -10.29 9.41
CA ASN A 42 13.10 -10.00 9.31
C ASN A 42 13.52 -8.68 10.02
N PRO A 43 12.78 -7.55 9.87
CA PRO A 43 13.06 -6.33 10.61
C PRO A 43 13.01 -6.52 12.14
N ALA A 44 12.04 -7.28 12.66
CA ALA A 44 11.94 -7.58 14.09
C ALA A 44 13.12 -8.43 14.58
N ARG A 45 13.50 -9.48 13.82
CA ARG A 45 14.65 -10.34 14.17
C ARG A 45 15.96 -9.56 14.23
N LYS A 46 16.18 -8.62 13.30
CA LYS A 46 17.38 -7.76 13.28
C LYS A 46 17.51 -6.86 14.50
N VAL A 47 16.39 -6.41 15.06
CA VAL A 47 16.36 -5.56 16.27
C VAL A 47 16.34 -6.39 17.55
N GLY A 48 16.23 -7.73 17.45
CA GLY A 48 16.17 -8.63 18.61
C GLY A 48 14.85 -8.53 19.38
N ALA A 49 13.77 -8.12 18.71
CA ALA A 49 12.45 -8.02 19.32
C ALA A 49 11.85 -9.41 19.58
N ASP A 50 11.43 -9.68 20.82
CA ASP A 50 10.71 -10.90 21.19
C ASP A 50 9.23 -10.75 20.84
N LEU A 51 8.77 -11.52 19.85
CA LEU A 51 7.40 -11.46 19.33
C LEU A 51 6.55 -12.57 19.95
N GLN A 52 5.42 -12.18 20.53
CA GLN A 52 4.49 -13.11 21.16
C GLN A 52 3.11 -13.06 20.51
N ASN A 53 2.47 -14.23 20.45
CA ASN A 53 1.06 -14.31 20.06
C ASN A 53 0.19 -14.29 21.32
N LEU A 54 -0.51 -13.18 21.56
CA LEU A 54 -1.41 -13.04 22.71
C LEU A 54 -2.84 -13.50 22.43
N LYS A 55 -3.20 -13.70 21.16
CA LYS A 55 -4.58 -14.03 20.74
C LYS A 55 -4.63 -15.44 20.11
N PRO A 56 -5.54 -16.33 20.53
CA PRO A 56 -5.64 -17.69 19.98
C PRO A 56 -5.80 -17.74 18.45
N PHE A 57 -6.59 -16.82 17.88
CA PHE A 57 -6.79 -16.72 16.43
C PHE A 57 -5.96 -15.61 15.76
N GLY A 58 -5.05 -14.96 16.49
CA GLY A 58 -4.29 -13.81 16.00
C GLY A 58 -3.48 -14.13 14.75
N GLN A 59 -2.77 -15.26 14.75
CA GLN A 59 -1.98 -15.72 13.61
C GLN A 59 -2.85 -16.04 12.38
N VAL A 60 -4.03 -16.64 12.54
CA VAL A 60 -4.90 -16.93 11.40
C VAL A 60 -5.35 -15.63 10.72
N PHE A 61 -5.82 -14.65 11.49
CA PHE A 61 -6.22 -13.36 10.95
C PHE A 61 -5.05 -12.60 10.31
N LEU A 62 -3.86 -12.70 10.91
CA LEU A 62 -2.64 -12.12 10.37
C LEU A 62 -2.33 -12.67 8.98
N TYR A 63 -2.41 -13.99 8.77
CA TYR A 63 -2.17 -14.60 7.46
C TYR A 63 -3.17 -14.06 6.42
N PHE A 64 -4.45 -13.95 6.76
CA PHE A 64 -5.43 -13.35 5.84
C PHE A 64 -5.10 -11.89 5.52
N GLN A 65 -4.71 -11.08 6.52
CA GLN A 65 -4.32 -9.69 6.31
C GLN A 65 -3.09 -9.57 5.39
N VAL A 66 -2.07 -10.40 5.60
CA VAL A 66 -0.86 -10.43 4.75
C VAL A 66 -1.21 -10.81 3.32
N ALA A 67 -2.04 -11.84 3.12
CA ALA A 67 -2.46 -12.26 1.78
C ALA A 67 -3.19 -11.14 1.04
N ILE A 68 -4.15 -10.48 1.70
CA ILE A 68 -4.94 -9.40 1.11
C ILE A 68 -4.07 -8.17 0.85
N ALA A 69 -3.24 -7.75 1.82
CA ALA A 69 -2.38 -6.59 1.68
C ALA A 69 -1.30 -6.81 0.59
N GLY A 70 -0.65 -7.97 0.58
CA GLY A 70 0.29 -8.35 -0.46
C GLY A 70 -0.38 -8.40 -1.84
N GLY A 71 -1.59 -8.97 -1.91
CA GLY A 71 -2.38 -9.01 -3.13
C GLY A 71 -2.75 -7.63 -3.64
N PHE A 72 -3.11 -6.72 -2.75
CA PHE A 72 -3.34 -5.31 -3.09
C PHE A 72 -2.07 -4.69 -3.70
N ILE A 73 -0.92 -4.84 -3.04
CA ILE A 73 0.37 -4.31 -3.52
C ILE A 73 0.74 -4.86 -4.91
N LEU A 74 0.57 -6.16 -5.15
CA LEU A 74 0.81 -6.77 -6.46
C LEU A 74 -0.17 -6.27 -7.52
N SER A 75 -1.41 -5.99 -7.13
CA SER A 75 -2.45 -5.52 -8.03
C SER A 75 -2.41 -4.01 -8.32
N ILE A 76 -1.51 -3.25 -7.68
CA ILE A 76 -1.38 -1.80 -7.83
C ILE A 76 -1.40 -1.32 -9.28
N PRO A 77 -0.65 -1.92 -10.23
CA PRO A 77 -0.69 -1.49 -11.62
C PRO A 77 -2.09 -1.58 -12.24
N ASN A 78 -2.84 -2.64 -11.91
CA ASN A 78 -4.22 -2.81 -12.37
C ASN A 78 -5.16 -1.83 -11.66
N VAL A 79 -5.02 -1.64 -10.35
CA VAL A 79 -5.84 -0.70 -9.57
C VAL A 79 -5.69 0.72 -10.12
N PHE A 80 -4.45 1.19 -10.29
CA PHE A 80 -4.17 2.49 -10.87
C PHE A 80 -4.61 2.59 -12.32
N TYR A 81 -4.43 1.55 -13.14
CA TYR A 81 -4.97 1.56 -14.50
C TYR A 81 -6.47 1.83 -14.53
N GLN A 82 -7.25 1.13 -13.68
CA GLN A 82 -8.69 1.32 -13.63
C GLN A 82 -9.09 2.68 -13.06
N LEU A 83 -8.37 3.15 -12.04
CA LEU A 83 -8.56 4.47 -11.43
C LEU A 83 -8.30 5.59 -12.44
N TRP A 84 -7.14 5.60 -13.10
CA TRP A 84 -6.78 6.63 -14.07
C TRP A 84 -7.67 6.61 -15.31
N ARG A 85 -8.07 5.41 -15.73
CA ARG A 85 -8.99 5.29 -16.87
C ARG A 85 -10.40 5.74 -16.47
N PHE A 86 -10.82 5.69 -15.20
CA PHE A 86 -12.06 6.30 -14.70
C PHE A 86 -12.00 7.82 -14.77
N ILE A 87 -10.85 8.38 -14.41
CA ILE A 87 -10.60 9.83 -14.38
C ILE A 87 -10.36 10.38 -15.80
N SER A 88 -9.96 9.53 -16.75
CA SER A 88 -9.71 9.85 -18.17
C SER A 88 -10.71 10.80 -18.84
N PRO A 89 -12.04 10.69 -18.65
CA PRO A 89 -13.00 11.59 -19.26
C PRO A 89 -12.77 13.08 -18.92
N ALA A 90 -12.16 13.37 -17.77
CA ALA A 90 -11.80 14.73 -17.34
C ALA A 90 -10.53 15.27 -18.00
N LEU A 91 -9.73 14.44 -18.68
CA LEU A 91 -8.48 14.86 -19.35
C LEU A 91 -8.71 15.28 -20.80
N HIS A 92 -7.87 16.20 -21.29
CA HIS A 92 -7.88 16.61 -22.69
C HIS A 92 -7.57 15.44 -23.63
N LYS A 93 -8.11 15.49 -24.87
CA LYS A 93 -7.94 14.43 -25.89
C LYS A 93 -6.48 14.04 -26.17
N ARG A 94 -5.55 15.00 -26.07
CA ARG A 94 -4.10 14.76 -26.23
C ARG A 94 -3.47 14.07 -25.01
N GLU A 95 -4.02 14.27 -23.82
CA GLU A 95 -3.49 13.77 -22.56
C GLU A 95 -3.95 12.33 -22.27
N LYS A 96 -5.07 11.90 -22.86
CA LYS A 96 -5.52 10.50 -22.81
C LYS A 96 -4.49 9.50 -23.32
N LYS A 97 -3.58 9.91 -24.22
CA LYS A 97 -2.49 9.06 -24.71
C LYS A 97 -1.43 8.74 -23.63
N TYR A 98 -1.30 9.59 -22.62
CA TYR A 98 -0.30 9.46 -21.56
C TYR A 98 -0.79 8.70 -20.32
N ILE A 99 -2.03 8.19 -20.33
CA ILE A 99 -2.60 7.45 -19.20
C ILE A 99 -1.73 6.26 -18.81
N LEU A 100 -1.22 5.51 -19.79
CA LEU A 100 -0.36 4.36 -19.49
C LEU A 100 0.94 4.78 -18.79
N SER A 101 1.57 5.87 -19.24
CA SER A 101 2.77 6.42 -18.61
C SER A 101 2.49 6.91 -17.18
N ILE A 102 1.35 7.56 -16.97
CA ILE A 102 0.90 7.99 -15.63
C ILE A 102 0.72 6.79 -14.71
N VAL A 103 0.06 5.72 -15.18
CA VAL A 103 -0.15 4.49 -14.41
C VAL A 103 1.16 3.84 -14.02
N ILE A 104 2.12 3.74 -14.94
CA ILE A 104 3.44 3.16 -14.67
C ILE A 104 4.19 4.01 -13.64
N PHE A 105 4.18 5.33 -13.79
CA PHE A 105 4.86 6.23 -12.88
C PHE A 105 4.25 6.22 -11.47
N SER A 106 2.91 6.26 -11.37
CA SER A 106 2.16 6.10 -10.12
C SER A 106 2.48 4.75 -9.47
N SER A 107 2.38 3.65 -10.22
CA SER A 107 2.73 2.31 -9.69
C SER A 107 4.16 2.24 -9.14
N PHE A 108 5.12 2.85 -9.86
CA PHE A 108 6.50 2.94 -9.41
C PHE A 108 6.64 3.76 -8.13
N CYS A 109 5.95 4.91 -8.04
CA CYS A 109 6.00 5.78 -6.87
C CYS A 109 5.43 5.10 -5.64
N PHE A 110 4.28 4.43 -5.76
CA PHE A 110 3.69 3.64 -4.69
C PHE A 110 4.62 2.52 -4.20
N LEU A 111 5.19 1.73 -5.13
CA LEU A 111 6.12 0.66 -4.79
C LEU A 111 7.41 1.20 -4.14
N PHE A 112 7.90 2.34 -4.61
CA PHE A 112 9.03 3.01 -4.00
C PHE A 112 8.69 3.50 -2.58
N GLY A 113 7.50 4.06 -2.37
CA GLY A 113 7.00 4.44 -1.04
C GLY A 113 6.91 3.26 -0.09
N ILE A 114 6.43 2.10 -0.56
CA ILE A 114 6.44 0.85 0.22
C ILE A 114 7.87 0.39 0.51
N GLY A 115 8.76 0.43 -0.48
CA GLY A 115 10.17 0.10 -0.27
C GLY A 115 10.81 0.99 0.78
N PHE A 116 10.58 2.30 0.70
CA PHE A 116 11.04 3.28 1.68
C PHE A 116 10.48 2.98 3.08
N ALA A 117 9.19 2.66 3.19
CA ALA A 117 8.58 2.27 4.44
C ALA A 117 9.28 1.05 5.06
N TYR A 118 9.48 0.01 4.26
CA TYR A 118 10.04 -1.25 4.74
C TYR A 118 11.53 -1.15 5.09
N PHE A 119 12.33 -0.51 4.24
CA PHE A 119 13.79 -0.46 4.40
C PHE A 119 14.28 0.69 5.29
N VAL A 120 13.52 1.77 5.44
CA VAL A 120 13.94 2.97 6.18
C VAL A 120 13.05 3.23 7.39
N MET A 121 11.73 3.35 7.20
CA MET A 121 10.84 3.73 8.30
C MET A 121 10.71 2.63 9.35
N LEU A 122 10.46 1.38 8.95
CA LEU A 122 10.32 0.26 9.89
C LEU A 122 11.55 0.06 10.80
N PRO A 123 12.79 -0.06 10.29
CA PRO A 123 13.93 -0.24 11.19
C PRO A 123 14.13 0.96 12.10
N LEU A 124 13.83 2.18 11.65
CA LEU A 124 13.87 3.37 12.50
C LEU A 124 12.85 3.30 13.64
N THR A 125 11.58 3.01 13.31
CA THR A 125 10.48 2.90 14.28
C THR A 125 10.71 1.76 15.26
N LEU A 126 11.16 0.59 14.79
CA LEU A 126 11.39 -0.57 15.64
C LEU A 126 12.63 -0.40 16.52
N ASN A 127 13.71 0.19 16.01
CA ASN A 127 14.89 0.48 16.83
C ASN A 127 14.56 1.49 17.93
N PHE A 128 13.81 2.54 17.60
CA PHE A 128 13.26 3.46 18.59
C PHE A 128 12.40 2.71 19.61
N ALA A 129 11.40 1.94 19.18
CA ALA A 129 10.50 1.22 20.09
C ALA A 129 11.23 0.22 21.00
N ALA A 130 12.28 -0.46 20.50
CA ALA A 130 13.03 -1.45 21.26
C ALA A 130 13.94 -0.83 22.34
N HIS A 131 14.58 0.31 22.04
CA HIS A 131 15.53 0.96 22.94
C HIS A 131 14.92 2.09 23.77
N PHE A 132 13.73 2.57 23.40
CA PHE A 132 13.02 3.59 24.13
C PHE A 132 12.33 2.99 25.35
N GLY A 133 12.67 3.47 26.54
CA GLY A 133 12.10 3.02 27.80
C GLY A 133 13.14 2.90 28.91
N THR A 134 12.73 2.33 30.04
CA THR A 134 13.61 2.03 31.19
C THR A 134 13.94 0.54 31.19
N SER A 135 15.18 0.18 31.55
CA SER A 135 15.68 -1.21 31.61
C SER A 135 14.91 -2.13 32.58
N THR A 136 14.08 -1.58 33.45
CA THR A 136 13.20 -2.33 34.36
C THR A 136 12.01 -2.99 33.64
N ILE A 137 11.59 -2.45 32.49
CA ILE A 137 10.44 -2.96 31.72
C ILE A 137 10.98 -3.78 30.54
N LYS A 138 10.58 -5.06 30.46
CA LYS A 138 10.91 -5.91 29.30
C LYS A 138 9.97 -5.56 28.14
N ASN A 139 10.56 -5.14 27.02
CA ASN A 139 9.81 -4.86 25.79
C ASN A 139 9.50 -6.16 25.04
N GLN A 140 8.31 -6.71 25.28
CA GLN A 140 7.74 -7.85 24.55
C GLN A 140 6.65 -7.34 23.62
N PHE A 141 6.77 -7.59 22.32
CA PHE A 141 5.85 -7.05 21.33
C PHE A 141 4.84 -8.11 20.90
N ALA A 142 3.57 -7.71 20.88
CA ALA A 142 2.49 -8.51 20.33
C ALA A 142 2.63 -8.60 18.80
N ILE A 143 2.48 -9.80 18.24
CA ILE A 143 2.65 -10.01 16.78
C ILE A 143 1.59 -9.26 15.96
N ASP A 144 0.39 -9.10 16.48
CA ASP A 144 -0.70 -8.37 15.86
C ASP A 144 -0.44 -6.85 15.85
N GLU A 145 0.06 -6.29 16.96
CA GLU A 145 0.46 -4.88 17.01
C GLU A 145 1.64 -4.59 16.08
N TYR A 146 2.63 -5.49 16.06
CA TYR A 146 3.77 -5.41 15.14
C TYR A 146 3.31 -5.35 13.67
N MET A 147 2.44 -6.28 13.26
CA MET A 147 1.94 -6.30 11.88
C MET A 147 1.04 -5.11 11.57
N SER A 148 0.23 -4.66 12.54
CA SER A 148 -0.59 -3.45 12.40
C SER A 148 0.26 -2.22 12.12
N ILE A 149 1.38 -2.06 12.83
CA ILE A 149 2.35 -0.99 12.59
C ILE A 149 2.94 -1.13 11.18
N ILE A 150 3.34 -2.34 10.78
CA ILE A 150 3.90 -2.58 9.44
C ILE A 150 2.91 -2.17 8.35
N PHE A 151 1.69 -2.68 8.38
CA PHE A 151 0.69 -2.36 7.37
C PHE A 151 0.35 -0.87 7.35
N SER A 152 0.21 -0.25 8.52
CA SER A 152 -0.11 1.18 8.63
C SER A 152 1.01 2.03 8.02
N VAL A 153 2.28 1.73 8.33
CA VAL A 153 3.43 2.47 7.81
C VAL A 153 3.62 2.23 6.31
N MET A 154 3.50 0.98 5.84
CA MET A 154 3.64 0.65 4.41
C MET A 154 2.53 1.28 3.56
N LEU A 155 1.27 1.17 3.99
CA LEU A 155 0.14 1.79 3.27
C LEU A 155 0.21 3.31 3.36
N GLY A 156 0.49 3.87 4.53
CA GLY A 156 0.64 5.31 4.73
C GLY A 156 1.72 5.90 3.84
N ALA A 157 2.91 5.30 3.81
CA ALA A 157 4.00 5.74 2.95
C ALA A 157 3.66 5.55 1.46
N GLY A 158 3.09 4.41 1.06
CA GLY A 158 2.66 4.21 -0.33
C GLY A 158 1.69 5.31 -0.80
N LEU A 159 0.69 5.66 0.02
CA LEU A 159 -0.26 6.74 -0.28
C LEU A 159 0.39 8.13 -0.27
N ILE A 160 1.29 8.42 0.67
CA ILE A 160 2.02 9.70 0.72
C ILE A 160 2.87 9.87 -0.54
N PHE A 161 3.49 8.80 -1.03
CA PHE A 161 4.29 8.83 -2.25
C PHE A 161 3.43 8.98 -3.51
N GLU A 162 2.11 8.82 -3.46
CA GLU A 162 1.23 9.20 -4.58
C GLU A 162 0.93 10.71 -4.64
N LEU A 163 1.21 11.46 -3.57
CA LEU A 163 0.94 12.91 -3.52
C LEU A 163 1.58 13.69 -4.67
N PRO A 164 2.84 13.44 -5.10
CA PRO A 164 3.42 14.10 -6.27
C PRO A 164 2.61 13.86 -7.56
N MET A 165 2.12 12.63 -7.75
CA MET A 165 1.33 12.28 -8.93
C MET A 165 -0.05 12.93 -8.88
N ILE A 166 -0.70 12.92 -7.71
CA ILE A 166 -1.98 13.60 -7.48
C ILE A 166 -1.83 15.10 -7.69
N SER A 167 -0.76 15.71 -7.16
CA SER A 167 -0.47 17.14 -7.30
C SER A 167 -0.24 17.54 -8.77
N PHE A 168 0.57 16.76 -9.51
CA PHE A 168 0.76 16.96 -10.94
C PHE A 168 -0.56 16.93 -11.71
N PHE A 169 -1.42 15.96 -11.39
CA PHE A 169 -2.71 15.81 -12.04
C PHE A 169 -3.69 16.94 -11.73
N LEU A 170 -3.81 17.32 -10.47
CA LEU A 170 -4.64 18.44 -10.04
C LEU A 170 -4.15 19.78 -10.60
N SER A 171 -2.84 19.95 -10.77
CA SER A 171 -2.27 21.13 -11.43
C SER A 171 -2.63 21.16 -12.91
N LYS A 172 -2.63 20.00 -13.58
CA LYS A 172 -3.08 19.85 -14.98
C LYS A 172 -4.56 20.17 -15.18
N LEU A 173 -5.40 19.85 -14.20
CA LEU A 173 -6.81 20.25 -14.20
C LEU A 173 -7.03 21.75 -13.91
N GLY A 174 -5.99 22.49 -13.56
CA GLY A 174 -6.08 23.91 -13.19
C GLY A 174 -6.63 24.16 -11.78
N ILE A 175 -6.80 23.11 -10.96
CA ILE A 175 -7.30 23.19 -9.58
C ILE A 175 -6.18 23.65 -8.64
N LEU A 176 -4.96 23.12 -8.84
CA LEU A 176 -3.77 23.51 -8.09
C LEU A 176 -2.90 24.48 -8.91
N LYS A 177 -2.84 25.75 -8.48
CA LYS A 177 -1.95 26.76 -9.06
C LYS A 177 -0.62 26.78 -8.29
N PRO A 178 0.53 27.09 -8.94
CA PRO A 178 1.83 27.19 -8.27
C PRO A 178 1.86 28.19 -7.10
N SER A 179 0.98 29.18 -7.07
CA SER A 179 0.83 30.13 -5.96
C SER A 179 0.22 29.52 -4.69
N PHE A 180 -0.25 28.27 -4.74
CA PHE A 180 -0.91 27.55 -3.66
C PHE A 180 -0.06 26.38 -3.12
N MET A 181 1.15 26.18 -3.67
CA MET A 181 2.15 25.21 -3.23
C MET A 181 3.30 25.93 -2.54
#